data_AF-A0A9Q5G6K9-F1
#
_entry.id   AF-A0A9Q5G6K9-F1
#
_cell.length_a   1.000
_cell.length_b   1.000
_cell.length_c   1.000
_cell.angle_alpha   90.00
_cell.angle_beta   90.00
_cell.angle_gamma   90.00
#
_symmetry.space_group_name_H-M   'P 1'
#
loop_
_entity.id
_entity.type
_entity.pdbx_description
1 polymer ?
#
loop_
_entity_poly.entity_id
_entity_poly.type
_entity_poly.pdbx_seq_one_letter_code
_entity_poly.pdbx_strand_id
1 'polypeptide(L)'
;MTESILSPVSVSIGIGFIMIAFQEFFETVSWKYYAGGAVLDIAIVLLSPVLGLAKYMTTAVTCFQVIAIFALYFLLKKKLNAIVAFILALLISFVMTIALCCVIGIVFNI
;
A
#
# COMPACT_ATOMS: atom_id res chain seq x y z
N MET A 1 -18.66 -21.71 -5.29
CA MET A 1 -17.24 -21.36 -5.03
C MET A 1 -17.27 -19.94 -4.50
N THR A 2 -17.25 -19.80 -3.18
CA THR A 2 -17.39 -18.50 -2.52
C THR A 2 -16.01 -17.85 -2.57
N GLU A 3 -15.77 -17.02 -3.58
CA GLU A 3 -14.59 -16.16 -3.59
C GLU A 3 -14.72 -15.25 -2.38
N SER A 4 -14.00 -15.57 -1.31
CA SER A 4 -13.88 -14.68 -0.16
C SER A 4 -13.21 -13.43 -0.67
N ILE A 5 -14.02 -12.43 -1.02
CA ILE A 5 -13.58 -11.07 -1.22
C ILE A 5 -12.97 -10.69 0.13
N LEU A 6 -11.65 -10.84 0.23
CA LEU A 6 -10.87 -10.32 1.32
C LEU A 6 -11.05 -8.81 1.19
N SER A 7 -12.05 -8.30 1.90
CA SER A 7 -12.44 -6.90 1.84
C SER A 7 -11.18 -6.05 2.01
N PRO A 8 -11.02 -4.95 1.25
CA PRO A 8 -9.90 -4.02 1.44
C PRO A 8 -9.71 -3.62 2.91
N VAL A 9 -10.79 -3.66 3.69
CA VAL A 9 -10.82 -3.43 5.14
C VAL A 9 -10.10 -4.54 5.92
N SER A 10 -10.33 -5.83 5.64
CA SER A 10 -9.66 -6.93 6.35
C SER A 10 -8.18 -7.03 5.99
N VAL A 11 -7.81 -6.67 4.76
CA VAL A 11 -6.41 -6.53 4.35
C VAL A 11 -5.73 -5.39 5.11
N SER A 12 -6.37 -4.22 5.21
CA SER A 12 -5.84 -3.07 5.94
C SER A 12 -5.65 -3.34 7.44
N ILE A 13 -6.55 -4.08 8.07
CA ILE A 13 -6.44 -4.49 9.48
C ILE A 13 -5.31 -5.51 9.68
N GLY A 14 -5.18 -6.50 8.79
CA GLY A 14 -4.09 -7.48 8.84
C GLY A 14 -2.71 -6.86 8.63
N ILE A 15 -2.61 -5.88 7.71
CA ILE A 15 -1.40 -5.07 7.49
C ILE A 15 -1.06 -4.27 8.74
N GLY A 16 -2.05 -3.69 9.41
CA GLY A 16 -1.84 -2.97 10.66
C GLY A 16 -1.28 -3.85 11.78
N PHE A 17 -1.71 -5.09 11.87
CA PHE A 17 -1.19 -6.06 12.84
C PHE A 17 0.27 -6.46 12.54
N ILE A 18 0.58 -6.71 11.27
CA ILE A 18 1.96 -7.01 10.82
C ILE A 18 2.87 -5.80 11.06
N MET A 19 2.37 -4.58 10.84
CA MET A 19 3.11 -3.35 11.10
C MET A 19 3.52 -3.20 12.56
N ILE A 20 2.61 -3.48 13.49
CA ILE A 20 2.91 -3.41 14.93
C ILE A 20 3.88 -4.54 15.32
N ALA A 21 3.68 -5.75 14.79
CA ALA A 21 4.51 -6.92 15.12
C ALA A 21 5.95 -6.80 14.61
N PHE A 22 6.18 -6.11 13.49
CA PHE A 22 7.50 -5.98 12.84
C PHE A 22 8.02 -4.54 12.85
N GLN A 23 7.44 -3.64 13.65
CA GLN A 23 7.76 -2.21 13.65
C GLN A 23 9.25 -1.93 13.84
N GLU A 24 9.92 -2.65 14.74
CA GLU A 24 11.36 -2.51 15.01
C GLU A 24 12.24 -2.91 13.82
N PHE A 25 11.82 -3.94 13.06
CA PHE A 25 12.51 -4.36 11.84
C PHE A 25 12.38 -3.32 10.73
N PHE A 26 11.23 -2.64 10.66
CA PHE A 26 11.01 -1.61 9.66
C PHE A 26 11.69 -0.28 9.99
N GLU A 27 11.91 0.02 11.27
CA GLU A 27 12.64 1.22 11.72
C GLU A 27 14.14 1.19 11.40
N THR A 28 14.73 0.00 11.24
CA THR A 28 16.14 -0.14 10.84
C THR A 28 16.37 0.07 9.34
N VAL A 29 15.32 0.01 8.52
CA VAL A 29 15.39 0.21 7.08
C VAL A 29 15.21 1.70 6.74
N SER A 30 16.10 2.25 5.91
CA SER A 30 16.01 3.66 5.51
C SER A 30 14.73 3.96 4.72
N TRP A 31 14.08 5.08 5.00
CA TRP A 31 12.87 5.56 4.31
C TRP A 31 13.00 5.56 2.76
N LYS A 32 14.23 5.70 2.24
CA LYS A 32 14.55 5.66 0.82
C LYS A 32 14.18 4.34 0.14
N TYR A 33 14.29 3.22 0.85
CA TYR A 33 13.93 1.91 0.32
C TYR A 33 12.42 1.77 0.13
N TYR A 34 11.61 2.35 1.01
CA TYR A 34 10.15 2.38 0.86
C TYR A 34 9.74 3.28 -0.30
N ALA A 35 10.39 4.44 -0.46
CA ALA A 35 10.13 5.32 -1.60
C ALA A 35 10.51 4.66 -2.93
N GLY A 36 11.68 4.01 -3.02
CA GLY A 36 12.09 3.27 -4.21
C GLY A 36 11.19 2.07 -4.51
N GLY A 37 10.78 1.33 -3.47
CA GLY A 37 9.84 0.22 -3.58
C GLY A 37 8.47 0.67 -4.10
N ALA A 38 7.94 1.79 -3.60
CA ALA A 38 6.66 2.32 -4.06
C ALA A 38 6.69 2.72 -5.55
N VAL A 39 7.79 3.34 -6.02
CA VAL A 39 7.94 3.71 -7.44
C VAL A 39 8.03 2.48 -8.34
N LEU A 40 8.81 1.48 -7.94
CA LEU A 40 8.92 0.22 -8.66
C LEU A 40 7.56 -0.50 -8.73
N ASP A 41 6.83 -0.50 -7.63
CA ASP A 41 5.53 -1.15 -7.53
C ASP A 41 4.46 -0.46 -8.38
N ILE A 42 4.44 0.89 -8.42
CA ILE A 42 3.57 1.64 -9.36
C ILE A 42 3.89 1.25 -10.82
N ALA A 43 5.18 1.12 -11.17
CA ALA A 43 5.56 0.73 -12.53
C ALA A 43 5.08 -0.69 -12.87
N ILE A 44 5.18 -1.64 -11.92
CA ILE A 44 4.66 -3.00 -12.08
C ILE A 44 3.14 -2.96 -12.23
N VAL A 45 2.43 -2.21 -11.39
CA VAL A 45 0.98 -2.04 -11.44
C VAL A 45 0.53 -1.49 -12.81
N LEU A 46 1.23 -0.51 -13.36
CA LEU A 46 0.91 0.08 -14.66
C LEU A 46 1.28 -0.84 -15.84
N LEU A 47 2.33 -1.66 -15.73
CA LEU A 47 2.72 -2.60 -16.79
C LEU A 47 1.89 -3.90 -16.76
N SER A 48 1.35 -4.27 -15.62
CA SER A 48 0.60 -5.53 -15.42
C SER A 48 -0.57 -5.73 -16.40
N PRO A 49 -1.41 -4.72 -16.70
CA PRO A 49 -2.49 -4.85 -17.68
C PRO A 49 -1.97 -5.08 -19.10
N VAL A 50 -0.87 -4.42 -19.48
CA VAL A 50 -0.23 -4.55 -20.80
C VAL A 50 0.34 -5.96 -21.01
N LEU A 51 0.84 -6.57 -19.93
CA LEU A 51 1.45 -7.90 -19.93
C LEU A 51 0.44 -9.05 -19.73
N GLY A 52 -0.87 -8.76 -19.66
CA GLY A 52 -1.91 -9.77 -19.38
C GLY A 52 -1.89 -10.31 -17.95
N LEU A 53 -1.22 -9.61 -17.03
CA LEU A 53 -1.07 -9.95 -15.61
C LEU A 53 -2.16 -9.32 -14.74
N ALA A 54 -3.35 -9.04 -15.31
CA ALA A 54 -4.45 -8.41 -14.60
C ALA A 54 -4.84 -9.14 -13.29
N LYS A 55 -4.67 -10.47 -13.25
CA LYS A 55 -4.91 -11.30 -12.06
C LYS A 55 -4.01 -10.92 -10.86
N TYR A 56 -2.85 -10.32 -11.10
CA TYR A 56 -1.89 -9.90 -10.07
C TYR A 56 -2.02 -8.43 -9.69
N MET A 57 -2.88 -7.67 -10.36
CA MET A 57 -3.08 -6.24 -10.06
C MET A 57 -3.54 -6.03 -8.62
N THR A 58 -4.48 -6.84 -8.13
CA THR A 58 -4.98 -6.73 -6.76
C THR A 58 -3.85 -6.93 -5.75
N THR A 59 -2.93 -7.86 -6.02
CA THR A 59 -1.75 -8.11 -5.18
C THR A 59 -0.79 -6.94 -5.23
N ALA A 60 -0.48 -6.41 -6.42
CA ALA A 60 0.44 -5.29 -6.59
C ALA A 60 -0.12 -3.99 -5.96
N VAL A 61 -1.41 -3.72 -6.12
CA VAL A 61 -2.09 -2.58 -5.46
C VAL A 61 -2.08 -2.73 -3.93
N THR A 62 -2.19 -3.95 -3.42
CA THR A 62 -2.07 -4.23 -1.98
C THR A 62 -0.65 -4.00 -1.49
N CYS A 63 0.37 -4.45 -2.23
CA CYS A 63 1.77 -4.16 -1.94
C CYS A 63 2.03 -2.65 -1.89
N PHE A 64 1.47 -1.89 -2.82
CA PHE A 64 1.61 -0.45 -2.87
C PHE A 64 1.04 0.20 -1.63
N GLN A 65 -0.17 -0.24 -1.23
CA GLN A 65 -0.82 0.23 -0.01
C GLN A 65 0.06 -0.03 1.22
N VAL A 66 0.62 -1.24 1.36
CA VAL A 66 1.52 -1.57 2.48
C VAL A 66 2.73 -0.63 2.51
N ILE A 67 3.43 -0.50 1.39
CA ILE A 67 4.64 0.32 1.30
C ILE A 67 4.32 1.79 1.58
N ALA A 68 3.19 2.29 1.09
CA ALA A 68 2.73 3.65 1.33
C ALA A 68 2.43 3.90 2.81
N ILE A 69 1.75 2.98 3.49
CA ILE A 69 1.49 3.09 4.94
C ILE A 69 2.83 3.18 5.70
N PHE A 70 3.82 2.35 5.37
CA PHE A 70 5.14 2.40 6.00
C PHE A 70 5.86 3.73 5.79
N ALA A 71 5.92 4.20 4.54
CA ALA A 71 6.57 5.46 4.20
C ALA A 71 5.91 6.64 4.93
N LEU A 72 4.57 6.68 4.94
CA LEU A 72 3.78 7.72 5.63
C LEU A 72 3.95 7.65 7.15
N TYR A 73 3.88 6.46 7.74
CA TYR A 73 4.07 6.26 9.18
C TYR A 73 5.43 6.78 9.64
N PHE A 74 6.51 6.44 8.93
CA PHE A 74 7.86 6.86 9.28
C PHE A 74 8.05 8.39 9.14
N LEU A 75 7.40 9.00 8.14
CA LEU A 75 7.38 10.46 7.96
C LEU A 75 6.59 11.17 9.06
N LEU A 76 5.42 10.65 9.40
CA LEU A 76 4.48 11.27 10.34
C LEU A 76 4.90 11.08 11.80
N LYS A 77 5.48 9.92 12.16
CA LYS A 77 5.96 9.64 13.53
C LYS A 77 7.03 10.62 13.99
N LYS A 78 7.76 11.26 13.07
CA LYS A 78 8.73 12.32 13.41
C LYS A 78 8.10 13.62 13.93
N LYS A 79 6.82 13.86 13.63
CA LYS A 79 6.10 15.10 13.98
C LYS A 79 4.88 14.88 14.87
N LEU A 80 4.38 13.64 14.95
CA LEU A 80 3.14 13.27 15.62
C LEU A 80 3.35 12.06 16.52
N ASN A 81 2.44 11.85 17.46
CA ASN A 81 2.40 10.63 18.27
C ASN A 81 2.24 9.40 17.37
N ALA A 82 2.89 8.28 17.71
CA ALA A 82 2.95 7.07 16.89
C ALA A 82 1.56 6.55 16.50
N ILE A 83 0.60 6.56 17.43
CA ILE A 83 -0.78 6.11 17.17
C ILE A 83 -1.48 7.04 16.15
N VAL A 84 -1.33 8.34 16.31
CA VAL A 84 -1.93 9.34 15.41
C VAL A 84 -1.30 9.27 14.02
N ALA A 85 0.03 9.12 13.96
CA ALA A 85 0.78 8.93 12.72
C ALA A 85 0.32 7.67 11.97
N PHE A 86 0.06 6.58 12.69
CA PHE A 86 -0.43 5.33 12.12
C PHE A 86 -1.85 5.45 11.55
N ILE A 87 -2.78 6.07 12.30
CA ILE A 87 -4.15 6.30 11.81
C ILE A 87 -4.15 7.17 10.55
N LEU A 88 -3.36 8.25 10.55
CA LEU A 88 -3.22 9.11 9.36
C LEU A 88 -2.57 8.39 8.18
N ALA A 89 -1.54 7.57 8.42
CA ALA A 89 -0.88 6.80 7.38
C ALA A 89 -1.85 5.81 6.72
N LEU A 90 -2.68 5.13 7.51
CA LEU A 90 -3.74 4.26 7.00
C LEU A 90 -4.75 5.02 6.12
N LEU A 91 -5.24 6.16 6.60
CA LEU A 91 -6.21 6.99 5.89
C LEU A 91 -5.67 7.53 4.56
N ILE A 92 -4.48 8.11 4.59
CA ILE A 92 -3.84 8.67 3.39
C ILE A 92 -3.51 7.57 2.39
N SER A 93 -2.97 6.44 2.86
CA SER A 93 -2.68 5.31 1.98
C SER A 93 -3.93 4.74 1.33
N PHE A 94 -5.05 4.66 2.07
CA PHE A 94 -6.30 4.18 1.52
C PHE A 94 -6.80 5.09 0.39
N VAL A 95 -6.74 6.41 0.57
CA VAL A 95 -7.09 7.39 -0.48
C VAL A 95 -6.16 7.26 -1.70
N MET A 96 -4.85 7.12 -1.48
CA MET A 96 -3.87 6.93 -2.56
C MET A 96 -4.12 5.65 -3.36
N THR A 97 -4.47 4.55 -2.69
CA THR A 97 -4.80 3.28 -3.34
C THR A 97 -6.07 3.40 -4.20
N ILE A 98 -7.11 4.09 -3.72
CA ILE A 98 -8.31 4.37 -4.52
C ILE A 98 -7.94 5.20 -5.76
N ALA A 99 -7.15 6.25 -5.59
CA ALA A 99 -6.71 7.09 -6.71
C ALA A 99 -5.93 6.28 -7.76
N LEU A 100 -5.04 5.38 -7.32
CA LEU A 100 -4.30 4.49 -8.21
C LEU A 100 -5.24 3.55 -8.98
N CYS A 101 -6.23 2.94 -8.31
CA CYS A 101 -7.25 2.14 -8.99
C CYS A 101 -8.05 2.94 -10.03
N CYS A 102 -8.42 4.18 -9.72
CA CYS A 102 -9.11 5.05 -10.69
C CYS A 102 -8.22 5.36 -11.91
N VAL A 103 -6.94 5.66 -11.70
CA VAL A 103 -5.99 5.90 -12.80
C VAL A 103 -5.85 4.66 -13.67
N ILE A 104 -5.75 3.47 -13.08
CA ILE A 104 -5.70 2.21 -13.83
C ILE A 104 -6.97 2.01 -14.67
N GLY A 105 -8.16 2.22 -14.07
CA GLY A 105 -9.43 2.10 -14.80
C GLY A 105 -9.52 3.07 -15.98
N ILE A 106 -9.06 4.32 -15.82
CA ILE A 106 -9.04 5.32 -16.89
C ILE A 106 -8.01 4.96 -17.98
N VAL A 107 -6.79 4.61 -17.60
CA VAL A 107 -5.68 4.36 -18.54
C VAL A 107 -5.91 3.09 -19.36
N PHE A 108 -6.47 2.05 -18.75
CA PHE A 108 -6.70 0.77 -19.41
C PHE A 108 -8.15 0.57 -19.87
N ASN A 109 -9.03 1.54 -19.63
CA ASN A 109 -10.44 1.53 -20.00
C ASN A 109 -11.15 0.23 -19.55
N ILE A 110 -10.93 -0.13 -18.28
CA ILE A 110 -11.51 -1.31 -17.59
C ILE A 110 -12.69 -0.85 -16.74
#